data_AF-A0A7C3DMM8-F1
#
_entry.id   AF-A0A7C3DMM8-F1
#
_cell.length_a   1.000
_cell.length_b   1.000
_cell.length_c   1.000
_cell.angle_alpha   90.00
_cell.angle_beta   90.00
_cell.angle_gamma   90.00
#
_symmetry.space_group_name_H-M   'P 1'
#
loop_
_entity.id
_entity.type
_entity.pdbx_description
1 polymer ?
#
loop_
_entity_poly.entity_id
_entity_poly.type
_entity_poly.pdbx_seq_one_letter_code
_entity_poly.pdbx_strand_id
1 'polypeptide(L)'
;MAGFLGFDGGTDGVARRDQGAALPVPRPDESDGPRAGGTGGAGRRPASYQHHPNLGRRVMRLHPHAMRRSPHAGNGASTLTCRARGSVLIIALWIAFGLVSLALYFAQTMSFELRAADQRAAAIEASQAIAGAIRYASNVLATLVEEPGLPPDDFSYASEAVPVGDATFWFLGRNPHQALANRPAFGLVDEASKLNLNTATAEMLQLLPGMTPEFAAAIVDWRDSDSEVSPGGAEDETYLRLNPAYRCKNAPFESVEELRLVYGADLQYLFGEDTNLNGVLDPNENDGDLSPPEDDRDGQLDAGLLEYVTVYSAEPNTRADGTSRLNVNGQDQQALASLLQQYFGTDRANAILRQIGVPGGGGGGPGGGGPGGGTNAPAPTFSSLLHYYLRSGMTPDEFAQVEGELTVSTNATGLVNVNTASEAVLACIPGIGFENAGALVAYRQMQSGRLGTLAWVTEVLEEADAIQAGPYLTGRSYQYSADIVALGRQGRGYQRVRCVLDTSGGAPRLVTRQDLTHLGWALGPEVREVLLTARREGIPLTANRRSGGFLNW
;
A
#
# COMPACT_ATOMS: atom_id res chain seq x y z
N MET A 1 10.52 53.59 -12.68
CA MET A 1 10.54 54.78 -11.80
C MET A 1 9.65 54.45 -10.61
N ALA A 2 10.24 54.00 -9.50
CA ALA A 2 10.52 54.79 -8.29
C ALA A 2 9.22 55.13 -7.53
N GLY A 3 9.04 54.84 -6.24
CA GLY A 3 10.06 54.68 -5.21
C GLY A 3 9.61 53.89 -3.99
N PHE A 4 10.66 53.42 -3.34
CA PHE A 4 10.80 52.83 -2.03
C PHE A 4 10.42 53.83 -0.92
N LEU A 5 9.75 53.36 0.14
CA LEU A 5 9.67 54.04 1.43
C LEU A 5 10.08 53.03 2.51
N GLY A 6 11.15 53.37 3.24
CA GLY A 6 11.56 52.67 4.45
C GLY A 6 11.01 53.35 5.70
N PHE A 7 11.08 52.66 6.84
CA PHE A 7 11.28 53.28 8.15
C PHE A 7 11.87 52.29 9.16
N ASP A 8 12.64 52.87 10.07
CA ASP A 8 13.60 52.36 11.04
C ASP A 8 13.11 51.42 12.16
N GLY A 9 14.04 50.54 12.59
CA GLY A 9 14.71 50.64 13.90
C GLY A 9 13.92 50.39 15.19
N GLY A 10 14.24 49.28 15.86
CA GLY A 10 13.89 49.05 17.27
C GLY A 10 14.67 47.86 17.85
N THR A 11 15.77 48.16 18.53
CA THR A 11 16.56 47.25 19.36
C THR A 11 15.87 46.99 20.70
N ASP A 12 15.87 45.74 21.18
CA ASP A 12 16.17 45.41 22.58
C ASP A 12 16.45 43.91 22.72
N GLY A 13 17.36 43.59 23.65
CA GLY A 13 18.08 42.33 23.73
C GLY A 13 17.68 41.41 24.89
N VAL A 14 18.50 40.36 24.98
CA VAL A 14 18.77 39.48 26.13
C VAL A 14 17.83 38.27 26.31
N ALA A 15 18.31 37.08 25.91
CA ALA A 15 18.87 36.11 26.87
C ALA A 15 19.42 34.86 26.14
N ARG A 16 20.75 34.67 26.21
CA ARG A 16 21.45 33.40 25.98
C ARG A 16 21.34 32.53 27.23
N ARG A 17 21.12 31.22 27.08
CA ARG A 17 21.61 30.15 27.98
C ARG A 17 21.82 28.84 27.20
N ASP A 18 23.09 28.45 27.13
CA ASP A 18 23.74 27.11 27.20
C ASP A 18 22.89 25.86 26.90
N GLN A 19 23.22 25.07 25.86
CA GLN A 19 24.25 24.01 25.81
C GLN A 19 24.04 22.82 26.77
N GLY A 20 23.87 21.64 26.17
CA GLY A 20 24.49 20.39 26.66
C GLY A 20 23.54 19.25 27.01
N ALA A 21 23.44 18.23 26.15
CA ALA A 21 23.50 16.80 26.51
C ALA A 21 23.35 15.93 25.24
N ALA A 22 24.48 15.50 24.68
CA ALA A 22 24.54 14.43 23.68
C ALA A 22 24.72 13.08 24.40
N LEU A 23 23.89 12.10 24.06
CA LEU A 23 23.91 10.73 24.56
C LEU A 23 25.07 9.94 23.92
N PRO A 24 25.74 9.02 24.65
CA PRO A 24 26.86 8.25 24.09
C PRO A 24 26.41 6.95 23.42
N VAL A 25 27.07 6.63 22.31
CA VAL A 25 27.00 5.37 21.55
C VAL A 25 27.91 4.32 22.21
N PRO A 26 27.52 3.05 22.38
CA PRO A 26 28.43 2.00 22.83
C PRO A 26 29.23 1.40 21.66
N ARG A 27 30.53 1.19 21.88
CA ARG A 27 31.43 0.38 21.04
C ARG A 27 31.53 -1.05 21.59
N PRO A 28 31.92 -2.05 20.76
CA PRO A 28 32.03 -3.44 21.20
C PRO A 28 33.39 -3.71 21.85
N ASP A 29 33.38 -4.51 22.92
CA ASP A 29 34.59 -5.08 23.53
C ASP A 29 34.90 -6.45 22.93
N GLU A 30 36.14 -6.61 22.48
CA GLU A 30 36.82 -7.85 22.12
C GLU A 30 38.06 -8.01 23.02
N SER A 31 38.46 -9.26 23.28
CA SER A 31 39.63 -9.74 24.04
C SER A 31 39.42 -9.81 25.58
N ASP A 32 39.80 -10.85 26.33
CA ASP A 32 40.89 -11.82 26.21
C ASP A 32 40.61 -13.11 27.04
N GLY A 33 41.14 -14.27 26.60
CA GLY A 33 41.45 -15.42 27.49
C GLY A 33 42.83 -15.23 28.16
N PRO A 34 43.54 -16.25 28.71
CA PRO A 34 43.19 -17.66 28.98
C PRO A 34 43.60 -18.18 30.39
N ARG A 35 43.21 -19.44 30.74
CA ARG A 35 44.03 -20.55 31.34
C ARG A 35 43.31 -21.46 32.36
N ALA A 36 43.18 -22.73 31.94
CA ALA A 36 43.67 -23.98 32.56
C ALA A 36 43.25 -24.47 33.97
N GLY A 37 42.81 -25.74 34.00
CA GLY A 37 42.93 -26.72 35.11
C GLY A 37 41.62 -27.46 35.43
N GLY A 38 41.32 -28.64 34.85
CA GLY A 38 41.52 -29.98 35.45
C GLY A 38 40.31 -30.39 36.35
N THR A 39 39.65 -31.55 36.32
CA THR A 39 39.97 -32.95 35.95
C THR A 39 38.69 -33.82 36.01
N GLY A 40 38.65 -34.92 35.22
CA GLY A 40 37.92 -36.18 35.47
C GLY A 40 36.42 -36.23 35.14
N GLY A 41 35.83 -37.23 34.47
CA GLY A 41 36.32 -38.47 33.85
C GLY A 41 35.15 -39.34 33.35
N ALA A 42 35.48 -40.23 32.40
CA ALA A 42 34.89 -41.54 32.08
C ALA A 42 33.67 -41.72 31.11
N GLY A 43 33.98 -42.43 30.00
CA GLY A 43 33.11 -43.40 29.27
C GLY A 43 32.52 -42.88 27.95
N ARG A 44 32.57 -43.54 26.78
CA ARG A 44 33.03 -44.86 26.29
C ARG A 44 33.30 -44.74 24.77
N ARG A 45 34.08 -45.68 24.24
CA ARG A 45 34.79 -45.75 22.94
C ARG A 45 33.93 -45.88 21.66
N PRO A 46 34.51 -45.59 20.46
CA PRO A 46 34.00 -45.94 19.14
C PRO A 46 34.63 -47.22 18.53
N ALA A 47 34.00 -47.77 17.49
CA ALA A 47 34.41 -48.92 16.65
C ALA A 47 35.08 -48.40 15.36
N SER A 48 36.38 -48.64 15.11
CA SER A 48 37.02 -49.79 14.46
C SER A 48 37.01 -49.78 12.92
N TYR A 49 38.20 -49.64 12.30
CA TYR A 49 38.65 -50.57 11.25
C TYR A 49 40.18 -50.48 11.09
N GLN A 50 40.84 -51.64 11.15
CA GLN A 50 42.30 -51.84 11.17
C GLN A 50 42.85 -52.28 9.80
N HIS A 51 44.04 -51.76 9.47
CA HIS A 51 45.00 -52.29 8.52
C HIS A 51 45.80 -53.45 9.14
N HIS A 52 46.15 -54.46 8.34
CA HIS A 52 47.26 -55.39 8.62
C HIS A 52 48.04 -55.72 7.33
N PRO A 53 49.39 -55.75 7.37
CA PRO A 53 50.23 -56.52 6.47
C PRO A 53 50.85 -57.72 7.22
N ASN A 54 51.30 -58.77 6.50
CA ASN A 54 52.22 -59.74 7.08
C ASN A 54 53.16 -60.37 6.02
N LEU A 55 54.45 -60.26 6.31
CA LEU A 55 55.57 -61.00 5.74
C LEU A 55 55.75 -62.33 6.50
N GLY A 56 56.06 -63.41 5.77
CA GLY A 56 56.47 -64.69 6.33
C GLY A 56 57.76 -65.18 5.67
N ARG A 57 58.85 -65.20 6.44
CA ARG A 57 60.22 -65.63 6.10
C ARG A 57 60.41 -67.10 6.53
N ARG A 58 61.10 -67.94 5.75
CA ARG A 58 61.75 -69.18 6.22
C ARG A 58 63.13 -69.36 5.57
N VAL A 59 64.01 -70.09 6.27
CA VAL A 59 65.46 -69.92 6.35
C VAL A 59 66.24 -71.21 5.95
N MET A 60 67.42 -71.01 5.31
CA MET A 60 68.67 -71.81 5.19
C MET A 60 68.68 -73.33 4.85
N ARG A 61 69.56 -73.74 3.90
CA ARG A 61 70.97 -74.19 4.14
C ARG A 61 71.71 -74.51 2.81
N LEU A 62 73.05 -74.57 2.89
CA LEU A 62 74.07 -74.48 1.81
C LEU A 62 74.65 -75.84 1.32
N HIS A 63 74.95 -75.90 0.01
CA HIS A 63 76.16 -76.42 -0.71
C HIS A 63 76.54 -77.92 -0.69
N PRO A 64 77.47 -78.42 -1.56
CA PRO A 64 77.70 -78.19 -3.01
C PRO A 64 78.01 -79.51 -3.79
N HIS A 65 78.13 -79.50 -5.14
CA HIS A 65 79.18 -80.21 -5.91
C HIS A 65 79.04 -80.02 -7.45
N ALA A 66 80.19 -80.08 -8.10
CA ALA A 66 80.52 -79.66 -9.47
C ALA A 66 80.14 -80.66 -10.59
N MET A 67 80.14 -80.21 -11.87
CA MET A 67 81.16 -80.56 -12.90
C MET A 67 80.65 -80.40 -14.37
N ARG A 68 81.20 -79.39 -15.06
CA ARG A 68 81.79 -79.36 -16.44
C ARG A 68 80.98 -79.51 -17.76
N ARG A 69 81.44 -78.67 -18.73
CA ARG A 69 81.37 -78.65 -20.22
C ARG A 69 80.08 -78.08 -20.84
N SER A 70 80.06 -77.23 -21.87
CA SER A 70 81.03 -76.56 -22.77
C SER A 70 80.27 -75.44 -23.54
N PRO A 71 80.94 -74.52 -24.27
CA PRO A 71 80.36 -73.25 -24.70
C PRO A 71 79.77 -73.28 -26.11
N HIS A 72 78.69 -72.54 -26.36
CA HIS A 72 78.36 -72.07 -27.70
C HIS A 72 77.89 -70.61 -27.69
N ALA A 73 78.53 -69.84 -28.57
CA ALA A 73 78.33 -68.45 -28.86
C ALA A 73 76.95 -68.18 -29.48
N GLY A 74 76.40 -67.00 -29.19
CA GLY A 74 75.17 -66.49 -29.80
C GLY A 74 74.94 -65.05 -29.39
N ASN A 75 75.57 -64.13 -30.13
CA ASN A 75 75.30 -62.70 -30.09
C ASN A 75 73.81 -62.42 -30.31
N GLY A 76 73.22 -61.60 -29.44
CA GLY A 76 71.85 -61.12 -29.57
C GLY A 76 71.57 -60.02 -28.57
N ALA A 77 72.05 -58.81 -28.87
CA ALA A 77 71.71 -57.61 -28.14
C ALA A 77 70.19 -57.47 -28.08
N SER A 78 69.61 -57.73 -26.91
CA SER A 78 68.21 -57.44 -26.63
C SER A 78 68.10 -55.94 -26.34
N THR A 79 67.85 -55.16 -27.38
CA THR A 79 67.37 -53.79 -27.23
C THR A 79 65.97 -53.87 -26.61
N LEU A 80 65.89 -53.50 -25.32
CA LEU A 80 64.65 -53.21 -24.64
C LEU A 80 63.94 -52.09 -25.41
N THR A 81 62.93 -52.45 -26.21
CA THR A 81 62.04 -51.47 -26.82
C THR A 81 61.11 -50.96 -25.73
N CYS A 82 61.39 -49.75 -25.24
CA CYS A 82 60.47 -49.00 -24.40
C CYS A 82 59.23 -48.63 -25.23
N ARG A 83 58.16 -49.43 -25.12
CA ARG A 83 56.81 -49.01 -25.51
C ARG A 83 56.26 -48.11 -24.40
N ALA A 84 56.65 -46.84 -24.42
CA ALA A 84 56.00 -45.78 -23.67
C ALA A 84 55.52 -44.69 -24.64
N ARG A 85 54.43 -44.93 -25.37
CA ARG A 85 53.77 -43.92 -26.21
C ARG A 85 52.25 -44.11 -26.15
N GLY A 86 51.65 -43.57 -25.08
CA GLY A 86 50.20 -43.55 -24.86
C GLY A 86 49.77 -42.72 -23.64
N SER A 87 50.64 -42.53 -22.64
CA SER A 87 50.30 -41.80 -21.40
C SER A 87 50.28 -40.28 -21.54
N VAL A 88 51.15 -39.69 -22.38
CA VAL A 88 51.25 -38.22 -22.53
C VAL A 88 49.97 -37.61 -23.12
N LEU A 89 49.38 -38.28 -24.12
CA LEU A 89 48.13 -37.82 -24.74
C LEU A 89 46.97 -37.87 -23.74
N ILE A 90 46.90 -38.91 -22.91
CA ILE A 90 45.87 -39.05 -21.88
C ILE A 90 46.02 -37.93 -20.84
N ILE A 91 47.22 -37.69 -20.33
CA ILE A 91 47.49 -36.60 -19.37
C ILE A 91 47.15 -35.24 -19.97
N ALA A 92 47.56 -34.98 -21.22
CA ALA A 92 47.23 -33.75 -21.93
C ALA A 92 45.73 -33.56 -22.12
N LEU A 93 44.99 -34.64 -22.45
CA LEU A 93 43.54 -34.59 -22.62
C LEU A 93 42.81 -34.37 -21.30
N TRP A 94 43.28 -34.95 -20.19
CA TRP A 94 42.73 -34.67 -18.86
C TRP A 94 43.00 -33.24 -18.39
N ILE A 95 44.19 -32.72 -18.64
CA ILE A 95 44.52 -31.32 -18.35
C ILE A 95 43.64 -30.40 -19.21
N ALA A 96 43.54 -30.65 -20.52
CA ALA A 96 42.69 -29.87 -21.42
C ALA A 96 41.22 -29.94 -21.01
N PHE A 97 40.72 -31.12 -20.67
CA PHE A 97 39.35 -31.32 -20.17
C PHE A 97 39.11 -30.56 -18.87
N GLY A 98 40.04 -30.62 -17.92
CA GLY A 98 39.97 -29.85 -16.67
C GLY A 98 39.96 -28.34 -16.90
N LEU A 99 40.82 -27.84 -17.81
CA LEU A 99 40.87 -26.42 -18.17
C LEU A 99 39.59 -25.95 -18.88
N VAL A 100 39.06 -26.74 -19.82
CA VAL A 100 37.80 -26.43 -20.51
C VAL A 100 36.63 -26.43 -19.52
N SER A 101 36.57 -27.42 -18.62
CA SER A 101 35.52 -27.50 -17.60
C SER A 101 35.55 -26.31 -16.66
N LEU A 102 36.75 -25.92 -16.20
CA LEU A 102 36.95 -24.75 -15.34
C LEU A 102 36.57 -23.45 -16.07
N ALA A 103 36.96 -23.31 -17.35
CA ALA A 103 36.62 -22.14 -18.15
C ALA A 103 35.11 -22.01 -18.38
N LEU A 104 34.41 -23.11 -18.66
CA LEU A 104 32.94 -23.12 -18.80
C LEU A 104 32.23 -22.76 -17.50
N TYR A 105 32.70 -23.29 -16.37
CA TYR A 105 32.17 -22.95 -15.05
C TYR A 105 32.33 -21.46 -14.73
N PHE A 106 33.51 -20.89 -14.98
CA PHE A 106 33.74 -19.46 -14.80
C PHE A 106 32.91 -18.62 -15.76
N ALA A 107 32.81 -19.00 -17.04
CA ALA A 107 32.00 -18.29 -18.02
C ALA A 107 30.52 -18.24 -17.61
N GLN A 108 29.98 -19.37 -17.12
CA GLN A 108 28.61 -19.43 -16.64
C GLN A 108 28.41 -18.54 -15.40
N THR A 109 29.28 -18.65 -14.39
CA THR A 109 29.22 -17.83 -13.18
C THR A 109 29.30 -16.33 -13.51
N MET A 110 30.28 -15.93 -14.34
CA MET A 110 30.44 -14.53 -14.76
C MET A 110 29.25 -14.03 -15.58
N SER A 111 28.61 -14.88 -16.37
CA SER A 111 27.40 -14.49 -17.12
C SER A 111 26.21 -14.18 -16.21
N PHE A 112 26.05 -14.93 -15.11
CA PHE A 112 25.04 -14.66 -14.11
C PHE A 112 25.35 -13.39 -13.32
N GLU A 113 26.60 -13.20 -12.92
CA GLU A 113 27.04 -11.98 -12.23
C GLU A 113 26.83 -10.74 -13.09
N LEU A 114 27.17 -10.79 -14.39
CA LEU A 114 26.95 -9.67 -15.30
C LEU A 114 25.46 -9.36 -15.48
N ARG A 115 24.61 -10.38 -15.61
CA ARG A 115 23.15 -10.20 -15.65
C ARG A 115 22.60 -9.63 -14.35
N ALA A 116 23.10 -10.10 -13.20
CA ALA A 116 22.69 -9.58 -11.90
C ALA A 116 23.13 -8.12 -11.70
N ALA A 117 24.34 -7.77 -12.13
CA ALA A 117 24.84 -6.39 -12.10
C ALA A 117 24.00 -5.46 -12.97
N ASP A 118 23.66 -5.87 -14.20
CA ASP A 118 22.77 -5.13 -15.09
C ASP A 118 21.38 -4.94 -14.46
N GLN A 119 20.81 -5.98 -13.85
CA GLN A 119 19.51 -5.91 -13.18
C GLN A 119 19.55 -4.95 -11.99
N ARG A 120 20.63 -4.96 -11.19
CA ARG A 120 20.81 -4.00 -10.09
C ARG A 120 20.91 -2.57 -10.59
N ALA A 121 21.67 -2.33 -11.67
CA ALA A 121 21.77 -0.99 -12.27
C ALA A 121 20.40 -0.50 -12.78
N ALA A 122 19.64 -1.36 -13.46
CA ALA A 122 18.28 -1.04 -13.89
C ALA A 122 17.31 -0.83 -12.70
N ALA A 123 17.49 -1.55 -11.59
CA ALA A 123 16.66 -1.40 -10.39
C ALA A 123 16.89 -0.05 -9.70
N ILE A 124 18.13 0.44 -9.66
CA ILE A 124 18.43 1.79 -9.17
C ILE A 124 17.75 2.83 -10.04
N GLU A 125 17.76 2.64 -11.36
CA GLU A 125 17.07 3.53 -12.30
C GLU A 125 15.54 3.52 -12.11
N ALA A 126 14.94 2.34 -11.96
CA ALA A 126 13.52 2.19 -11.61
C ALA A 126 13.19 2.89 -10.29
N SER A 127 14.06 2.77 -9.27
CA SER A 127 13.87 3.47 -8.00
C SER A 127 13.92 5.00 -8.16
N GLN A 128 14.74 5.53 -9.06
CA GLN A 128 14.73 6.97 -9.38
C GLN A 128 13.48 7.37 -10.17
N ALA A 129 13.00 6.51 -11.07
CA ALA A 129 11.73 6.71 -11.75
C ALA A 129 10.55 6.77 -10.75
N ILE A 130 10.53 5.91 -9.72
CA ILE A 130 9.57 5.98 -8.61
C ILE A 130 9.66 7.33 -7.89
N ALA A 131 10.88 7.81 -7.58
CA ALA A 131 11.04 9.12 -6.95
C ALA A 131 10.51 10.27 -7.83
N GLY A 132 10.65 10.16 -9.16
CA GLY A 132 10.04 11.06 -10.13
C GLY A 132 8.51 10.94 -10.17
N ALA A 133 7.98 9.72 -10.15
CA ALA A 133 6.55 9.42 -10.15
C ALA A 133 5.85 9.97 -8.90
N ILE A 134 6.46 9.89 -7.71
CA ILE A 134 5.92 10.51 -6.49
C ILE A 134 5.79 12.03 -6.65
N ARG A 135 6.80 12.69 -7.24
CA ARG A 135 6.74 14.14 -7.53
C ARG A 135 5.69 14.46 -8.57
N TYR A 136 5.53 13.60 -9.56
CA TYR A 136 4.49 13.72 -10.56
C TYR A 136 3.09 13.61 -9.95
N ALA A 137 2.82 12.59 -9.12
CA ALA A 137 1.56 12.43 -8.40
C ALA A 137 1.28 13.64 -7.48
N SER A 138 2.30 14.13 -6.77
CA SER A 138 2.18 15.36 -5.98
C SER A 138 1.81 16.58 -6.83
N ASN A 139 2.35 16.71 -8.05
CA ASN A 139 1.99 17.79 -8.97
C ASN A 139 0.56 17.64 -9.51
N VAL A 140 0.15 16.42 -9.88
CA VAL A 140 -1.22 16.10 -10.31
C VAL A 140 -2.22 16.55 -9.25
N LEU A 141 -2.02 16.12 -8.00
CA LEU A 141 -2.90 16.47 -6.88
C LEU A 141 -2.88 17.97 -6.52
N ALA A 142 -1.78 18.68 -6.81
CA ALA A 142 -1.65 20.09 -6.51
C ALA A 142 -2.22 21.02 -7.60
N THR A 143 -2.29 20.57 -8.86
CA THR A 143 -2.54 21.47 -10.01
C THR A 143 -3.71 21.07 -10.90
N LEU A 144 -4.11 19.80 -10.91
CA LEU A 144 -5.17 19.30 -11.79
C LEU A 144 -6.53 19.16 -11.11
N VAL A 145 -6.56 19.30 -9.78
CA VAL A 145 -7.79 19.25 -9.00
C VAL A 145 -8.46 20.62 -9.05
N GLU A 146 -9.71 20.67 -9.54
CA GLU A 146 -10.48 21.91 -9.69
C GLU A 146 -10.83 22.56 -8.34
N GLU A 147 -11.19 21.72 -7.36
CA GLU A 147 -11.52 22.16 -6.00
C GLU A 147 -10.90 21.24 -4.93
N PRO A 148 -10.43 21.79 -3.79
CA PRO A 148 -9.92 20.98 -2.70
C PRO A 148 -10.90 19.87 -2.27
N GLY A 149 -10.41 18.63 -2.28
CA GLY A 149 -11.21 17.47 -1.92
C GLY A 149 -11.82 16.72 -3.11
N LEU A 150 -11.80 17.24 -4.34
CA LEU A 150 -12.25 16.44 -5.48
C LEU A 150 -11.12 15.51 -5.97
N PRO A 151 -11.41 14.24 -6.30
CA PRO A 151 -10.43 13.36 -6.91
C PRO A 151 -10.03 13.86 -8.30
N PRO A 152 -8.77 13.71 -8.73
CA PRO A 152 -8.38 14.03 -10.10
C PRO A 152 -9.08 13.11 -11.08
N ASP A 153 -9.55 13.66 -12.21
CA ASP A 153 -10.13 12.85 -13.27
C ASP A 153 -9.07 11.91 -13.86
N ASP A 154 -9.42 10.63 -14.07
CA ASP A 154 -8.51 9.59 -14.55
C ASP A 154 -7.92 9.86 -15.95
N PHE A 155 -8.52 10.77 -16.72
CA PHE A 155 -8.01 11.19 -18.03
C PHE A 155 -7.21 12.49 -17.98
N SER A 156 -7.19 13.18 -16.83
CA SER A 156 -6.44 14.45 -16.66
C SER A 156 -4.92 14.24 -16.52
N TYR A 157 -4.47 13.03 -16.19
CA TYR A 157 -3.06 12.69 -16.00
C TYR A 157 -2.70 11.32 -16.59
N ALA A 158 -1.41 11.08 -16.82
CA ALA A 158 -0.92 9.80 -17.32
C ALA A 158 -0.62 8.85 -16.15
N SER A 159 -1.29 7.69 -16.10
CA SER A 159 -1.10 6.68 -15.05
C SER A 159 -0.49 5.37 -15.56
N GLU A 160 -0.41 5.18 -16.88
CA GLU A 160 0.01 3.94 -17.52
C GLU A 160 1.23 4.15 -18.42
N ALA A 161 2.24 3.28 -18.27
CA ALA A 161 3.44 3.21 -19.11
C ALA A 161 4.14 4.57 -19.30
N VAL A 162 4.24 5.36 -18.23
CA VAL A 162 4.75 6.73 -18.26
C VAL A 162 6.27 6.72 -18.32
N PRO A 163 6.90 7.26 -19.39
CA PRO A 163 8.35 7.23 -19.53
C PRO A 163 9.03 8.28 -18.64
N VAL A 164 10.16 7.91 -18.02
CA VAL A 164 11.04 8.80 -17.25
C VAL A 164 12.49 8.45 -17.58
N GLY A 165 13.08 9.20 -18.52
CA GLY A 165 14.37 8.84 -19.09
C GLY A 165 14.28 7.50 -19.82
N ASP A 166 15.16 6.55 -19.49
CA ASP A 166 15.15 5.18 -20.04
C ASP A 166 14.24 4.23 -19.24
N ALA A 167 13.66 4.70 -18.13
CA ALA A 167 12.75 3.96 -17.27
C ALA A 167 11.28 4.24 -17.62
N THR A 168 10.39 3.42 -17.08
CA THR A 168 8.94 3.54 -17.25
C THR A 168 8.25 3.23 -15.93
N PHE A 169 7.20 3.97 -15.58
CA PHE A 169 6.40 3.71 -14.40
C PHE A 169 4.90 3.61 -14.69
N TRP A 170 4.17 3.01 -13.76
CA TRP A 170 2.72 2.86 -13.74
C TRP A 170 2.22 3.23 -12.33
N PHE A 171 1.03 3.81 -12.25
CA PHE A 171 0.25 3.89 -11.02
C PHE A 171 -0.78 2.77 -11.04
N LEU A 172 -0.62 1.73 -10.24
CA LEU A 172 -1.65 0.72 -10.02
C LEU A 172 -2.82 1.35 -9.30
N GLY A 173 -3.98 1.35 -9.97
CA GLY A 173 -5.24 1.84 -9.46
C GLY A 173 -6.16 0.71 -9.03
N ARG A 174 -7.42 1.07 -8.80
CA ARG A 174 -8.51 0.13 -8.57
C ARG A 174 -9.68 0.50 -9.46
N ASN A 175 -10.29 -0.52 -10.05
CA ASN A 175 -11.56 -0.34 -10.72
C ASN A 175 -12.66 -0.72 -9.72
N PRO A 176 -13.40 0.24 -9.17
CA PRO A 176 -14.46 -0.04 -8.18
C PRO A 176 -15.67 -0.76 -8.80
N HIS A 177 -15.64 -1.07 -10.10
CA HIS A 177 -16.77 -1.61 -10.85
C HIS A 177 -16.54 -3.03 -11.39
N GLN A 178 -15.29 -3.46 -11.57
CA GLN A 178 -14.95 -4.83 -11.96
C GLN A 178 -13.45 -5.11 -11.85
N ALA A 179 -13.07 -6.20 -11.19
CA ALA A 179 -11.74 -6.78 -11.36
C ALA A 179 -11.57 -7.21 -12.83
N LEU A 180 -10.51 -6.75 -13.48
CA LEU A 180 -10.20 -7.13 -14.85
C LEU A 180 -9.37 -8.42 -14.80
N ALA A 181 -9.83 -9.48 -15.46
CA ALA A 181 -9.23 -10.82 -15.35
C ALA A 181 -7.76 -10.96 -15.78
N ASN A 182 -7.14 -9.94 -16.41
CA ASN A 182 -5.77 -10.06 -16.94
C ASN A 182 -4.94 -8.76 -16.95
N ARG A 183 -5.50 -7.64 -16.50
CA ARG A 183 -4.86 -6.32 -16.62
C ARG A 183 -5.30 -5.40 -15.49
N PRO A 184 -4.37 -4.78 -14.75
CA PRO A 184 -4.75 -3.91 -13.66
C PRO A 184 -5.39 -2.61 -14.16
N ALA A 185 -6.19 -2.00 -13.29
CA ALA A 185 -6.57 -0.60 -13.45
C ALA A 185 -5.36 0.30 -13.16
N PHE A 186 -5.33 1.48 -13.77
CA PHE A 186 -4.23 2.44 -13.56
C PHE A 186 -4.75 3.80 -13.11
N GLY A 187 -4.25 4.29 -11.98
CA GLY A 187 -4.65 5.55 -11.40
C GLY A 187 -4.19 5.70 -9.95
N LEU A 188 -4.40 6.89 -9.40
CA LEU A 188 -4.33 7.12 -7.96
C LEU A 188 -5.57 6.52 -7.30
N VAL A 189 -5.41 5.96 -6.11
CA VAL A 189 -6.50 5.37 -5.35
C VAL A 189 -6.90 6.32 -4.24
N ASP A 190 -8.18 6.64 -4.16
CA ASP A 190 -8.76 7.42 -3.09
C ASP A 190 -8.77 6.63 -1.77
N GLU A 191 -8.18 7.16 -0.69
CA GLU A 191 -8.23 6.51 0.62
C GLU A 191 -9.57 6.68 1.32
N ALA A 192 -10.34 7.73 1.02
CA ALA A 192 -11.70 7.87 1.53
C ALA A 192 -12.70 6.92 0.83
N SER A 193 -12.29 6.23 -0.24
CA SER A 193 -13.10 5.16 -0.84
C SER A 193 -13.19 3.88 0.03
N LYS A 194 -12.45 3.83 1.15
CA LYS A 194 -12.29 2.67 2.03
C LYS A 194 -12.81 2.96 3.45
N LEU A 195 -13.11 1.92 4.21
CA LEU A 195 -13.44 2.04 5.63
C LEU A 195 -12.20 2.36 6.46
N ASN A 196 -12.27 3.38 7.31
CA ASN A 196 -11.16 3.75 8.16
C ASN A 196 -11.15 2.93 9.45
N LEU A 197 -10.12 2.11 9.63
CA LEU A 197 -9.91 1.25 10.80
C LEU A 197 -9.88 2.02 12.11
N ASN A 198 -9.63 3.33 12.12
CA ASN A 198 -9.60 4.13 13.35
C ASN A 198 -10.98 4.66 13.77
N THR A 199 -12.03 4.44 12.97
CA THR A 199 -13.36 5.05 13.20
C THR A 199 -14.53 4.14 12.86
N ALA A 200 -14.36 3.15 11.98
CA ALA A 200 -15.42 2.22 11.57
C ALA A 200 -15.94 1.42 12.78
N THR A 201 -17.25 1.33 12.97
CA THR A 201 -17.82 0.59 14.10
C THR A 201 -17.67 -0.93 13.90
N ALA A 202 -17.83 -1.71 14.97
CA ALA A 202 -17.79 -3.17 14.87
C ALA A 202 -18.87 -3.70 13.90
N GLU A 203 -20.03 -3.08 13.85
CA GLU A 203 -21.13 -3.43 12.95
C GLU A 203 -20.77 -3.14 11.49
N MET A 204 -20.11 -2.02 11.21
CA MET A 204 -19.63 -1.70 9.86
C MET A 204 -18.58 -2.73 9.40
N LEU A 205 -17.64 -3.08 10.28
CA LEU A 205 -16.58 -4.04 9.97
C LEU A 205 -17.14 -5.43 9.70
N GLN A 206 -18.14 -5.87 10.49
CA GLN A 206 -18.81 -7.17 10.33
C GLN A 206 -19.48 -7.37 8.96
N LEU A 207 -19.77 -6.30 8.24
CA LEU A 207 -20.37 -6.36 6.90
C LEU A 207 -19.32 -6.54 5.79
N LEU A 208 -18.02 -6.46 6.10
CA LEU A 208 -16.98 -6.74 5.14
C LEU A 208 -16.91 -8.23 4.79
N PRO A 209 -16.57 -8.58 3.54
CA PRO A 209 -16.34 -9.96 3.13
C PRO A 209 -15.32 -10.67 4.04
N GLY A 210 -15.61 -11.91 4.42
CA GLY A 210 -14.73 -12.74 5.26
C GLY A 210 -14.61 -12.31 6.73
N MET A 211 -15.32 -11.27 7.18
CA MET A 211 -15.25 -10.81 8.57
C MET A 211 -15.97 -11.74 9.55
N THR A 212 -15.40 -11.90 10.75
CA THR A 212 -16.08 -12.54 11.88
C THR A 212 -16.43 -11.51 12.96
N PRO A 213 -17.51 -11.70 13.75
CA PRO A 213 -17.84 -10.81 14.86
C PRO A 213 -16.69 -10.66 15.87
N GLU A 214 -15.98 -11.75 16.16
CA GLU A 214 -14.84 -11.76 17.09
C GLU A 214 -13.66 -10.95 16.54
N PHE A 215 -13.35 -11.08 15.24
CA PHE A 215 -12.26 -10.31 14.64
C PHE A 215 -12.61 -8.82 14.55
N ALA A 216 -13.85 -8.48 14.19
CA ALA A 216 -14.33 -7.09 14.21
C ALA A 216 -14.27 -6.47 15.61
N ALA A 217 -14.67 -7.21 16.65
CA ALA A 217 -14.56 -6.77 18.03
C ALA A 217 -13.09 -6.59 18.46
N ALA A 218 -12.21 -7.54 18.11
CA ALA A 218 -10.78 -7.44 18.40
C ALA A 218 -10.10 -6.25 17.70
N ILE A 219 -10.55 -5.85 16.49
CA ILE A 219 -10.08 -4.63 15.82
C ILE A 219 -10.46 -3.37 16.59
N VAL A 220 -11.64 -3.35 17.23
CA VAL A 220 -12.09 -2.22 18.05
C VAL A 220 -11.30 -2.15 19.35
N ASP A 221 -11.16 -3.26 20.08
CA ASP A 221 -10.36 -3.31 21.32
C ASP A 221 -8.89 -2.96 21.03
N TRP A 222 -8.34 -3.39 19.89
CA TRP A 222 -6.95 -3.08 19.51
C TRP A 222 -6.63 -1.58 19.48
N ARG A 223 -7.60 -0.76 19.07
CA ARG A 223 -7.39 0.66 18.79
C ARG A 223 -7.96 1.59 19.85
N ASP A 224 -8.88 1.12 20.69
CA ASP A 224 -9.46 1.94 21.73
C ASP A 224 -8.41 2.24 22.82
N SER A 225 -8.70 3.19 23.70
CA SER A 225 -7.70 3.65 24.67
C SER A 225 -7.74 2.90 26.00
N ASP A 226 -8.76 2.07 26.21
CA ASP A 226 -8.96 1.43 27.50
C ASP A 226 -8.33 0.05 27.54
N SER A 227 -8.81 -0.87 28.35
CA SER A 227 -8.27 -2.24 28.45
C SER A 227 -9.40 -3.22 28.80
N GLU A 228 -10.65 -2.79 28.57
CA GLU A 228 -11.85 -3.54 28.89
C GLU A 228 -12.21 -4.39 27.67
N VAL A 229 -12.21 -5.70 27.84
CA VAL A 229 -12.51 -6.62 26.73
C VAL A 229 -13.97 -6.46 26.32
N SER A 230 -14.21 -6.07 25.06
CA SER A 230 -15.54 -6.06 24.47
C SER A 230 -16.09 -7.49 24.31
N PRO A 231 -17.42 -7.68 24.19
CA PRO A 231 -17.99 -8.99 23.88
C PRO A 231 -17.38 -9.58 22.59
N GLY A 232 -16.62 -10.68 22.73
CA GLY A 232 -15.92 -11.34 21.62
C GLY A 232 -14.59 -10.67 21.21
N GLY A 233 -14.20 -9.58 21.87
CA GLY A 233 -12.96 -8.86 21.62
C GLY A 233 -11.73 -9.46 22.31
N ALA A 234 -10.63 -8.72 22.28
CA ALA A 234 -9.33 -9.17 22.76
C ALA A 234 -8.47 -8.00 23.26
N GLU A 235 -7.93 -8.15 24.47
CA GLU A 235 -7.04 -7.18 25.13
C GLU A 235 -5.73 -7.84 25.58
N ASP A 236 -4.93 -7.13 26.37
CA ASP A 236 -3.67 -7.58 26.97
C ASP A 236 -3.70 -9.04 27.47
N GLU A 237 -4.77 -9.46 28.15
CA GLU A 237 -4.90 -10.84 28.65
C GLU A 237 -4.86 -11.89 27.52
N THR A 238 -5.43 -11.58 26.36
CA THR A 238 -5.43 -12.43 25.17
C THR A 238 -4.06 -12.40 24.50
N TYR A 239 -3.51 -11.21 24.22
CA TYR A 239 -2.24 -11.07 23.48
C TYR A 239 -1.02 -11.61 24.24
N LEU A 240 -1.02 -11.52 25.59
CA LEU A 240 0.06 -12.08 26.41
C LEU A 240 0.10 -13.61 26.41
N ARG A 241 -0.94 -14.28 25.93
CA ARG A 241 -0.98 -15.75 25.77
C ARG A 241 -0.51 -16.21 24.38
N LEU A 242 -0.31 -15.29 23.44
CA LEU A 242 0.21 -15.60 22.11
C LEU A 242 1.69 -15.95 22.16
N ASN A 243 2.21 -16.52 21.07
CA ASN A 243 3.62 -16.84 20.92
C ASN A 243 4.15 -16.26 19.59
N PRO A 244 4.99 -15.22 19.62
CA PRO A 244 5.49 -14.52 20.82
C PRO A 244 4.38 -13.76 21.55
N ALA A 245 4.55 -13.56 22.86
CA ALA A 245 3.64 -12.76 23.66
C ALA A 245 3.91 -11.26 23.46
N TYR A 246 2.85 -10.48 23.31
CA TYR A 246 2.89 -9.02 23.22
C TYR A 246 1.63 -8.43 23.88
N ARG A 247 1.54 -7.11 23.90
CA ARG A 247 0.41 -6.38 24.48
C ARG A 247 -0.50 -5.84 23.40
N CYS A 248 -1.75 -5.62 23.77
CA CYS A 248 -2.66 -4.85 22.94
C CYS A 248 -2.09 -3.43 22.75
N LYS A 249 -2.34 -2.82 21.60
CA LYS A 249 -1.76 -1.52 21.27
C LYS A 249 -2.44 -0.38 22.06
N ASN A 250 -3.76 -0.49 22.22
CA ASN A 250 -4.65 0.45 22.87
C ASN A 250 -4.43 1.90 22.39
N ALA A 251 -4.25 2.01 21.08
CA ALA A 251 -4.04 3.25 20.37
C ALA A 251 -4.39 3.09 18.88
N PRO A 252 -4.70 4.19 18.16
CA PRO A 252 -5.02 4.15 16.74
C PRO A 252 -4.01 3.37 15.90
N PHE A 253 -4.51 2.69 14.87
CA PHE A 253 -3.72 2.11 13.79
C PHE A 253 -2.91 3.21 13.08
N GLU A 254 -1.62 2.93 12.88
CA GLU A 254 -0.67 3.75 12.12
C GLU A 254 -0.44 3.18 10.71
N SER A 255 -0.66 1.87 10.54
CA SER A 255 -0.68 1.20 9.24
C SER A 255 -1.77 0.12 9.18
N VAL A 256 -2.20 -0.23 7.97
CA VAL A 256 -3.21 -1.27 7.76
C VAL A 256 -2.64 -2.66 8.10
N GLU A 257 -1.35 -2.89 7.86
CA GLU A 257 -0.66 -4.16 8.11
C GLU A 257 -0.62 -4.58 9.57
N GLU A 258 -0.86 -3.65 10.50
CA GLU A 258 -1.05 -3.96 11.92
C GLU A 258 -2.24 -4.91 12.16
N LEU A 259 -3.18 -5.03 11.22
CA LEU A 259 -4.22 -6.06 11.27
C LEU A 259 -3.65 -7.48 11.44
N ARG A 260 -2.41 -7.73 10.98
CA ARG A 260 -1.72 -9.02 11.18
C ARG A 260 -1.36 -9.32 12.64
N LEU A 261 -1.41 -8.32 13.51
CA LEU A 261 -1.16 -8.42 14.94
C LEU A 261 -2.46 -8.51 15.75
N VAL A 262 -3.62 -8.27 15.13
CA VAL A 262 -4.90 -8.32 15.82
C VAL A 262 -5.28 -9.78 16.03
N TYR A 263 -5.81 -10.10 17.20
CA TYR A 263 -6.23 -11.46 17.53
C TYR A 263 -7.34 -11.93 16.60
N GLY A 264 -7.21 -13.15 16.06
CA GLY A 264 -8.15 -13.69 15.07
C GLY A 264 -7.84 -13.33 13.62
N ALA A 265 -6.76 -12.58 13.37
CA ALA A 265 -6.30 -12.31 12.01
C ALA A 265 -5.85 -13.58 11.28
N ASP A 266 -6.45 -13.83 10.12
CA ASP A 266 -6.05 -14.88 9.20
C ASP A 266 -5.48 -14.25 7.93
N LEU A 267 -4.29 -14.69 7.50
CA LEU A 267 -3.65 -14.12 6.31
C LEU A 267 -4.44 -14.40 5.02
N GLN A 268 -5.15 -15.53 4.95
CA GLN A 268 -5.99 -15.86 3.80
C GLN A 268 -7.17 -14.89 3.69
N TYR A 269 -7.79 -14.48 4.79
CA TYR A 269 -8.86 -13.48 4.74
C TYR A 269 -8.33 -12.04 4.61
N LEU A 270 -7.14 -11.75 5.14
CA LEU A 270 -6.54 -10.42 4.98
C LEU A 270 -6.18 -10.13 3.52
N PHE A 271 -5.51 -11.07 2.86
CA PHE A 271 -5.04 -10.90 1.49
C PHE A 271 -6.02 -11.43 0.44
N GLY A 272 -6.92 -12.34 0.83
CA GLY A 272 -7.76 -13.05 -0.12
C GLY A 272 -6.91 -13.89 -1.07
N GLU A 273 -7.39 -13.97 -2.31
CA GLU A 273 -6.69 -14.52 -3.45
C GLU A 273 -5.69 -13.51 -4.04
N ASP A 274 -5.88 -12.20 -3.87
CA ASP A 274 -4.99 -11.14 -4.38
C ASP A 274 -3.71 -10.98 -3.53
N THR A 275 -2.89 -12.03 -3.48
CA THR A 275 -1.68 -12.06 -2.63
C THR A 275 -0.67 -10.99 -2.96
N ASN A 276 -0.68 -10.49 -4.20
CA ASN A 276 0.19 -9.42 -4.64
C ASN A 276 -0.49 -8.04 -4.66
N LEU A 277 -1.75 -7.94 -4.24
CA LEU A 277 -2.51 -6.70 -4.06
C LEU A 277 -2.58 -5.84 -5.34
N ASN A 278 -2.73 -6.45 -6.51
CA ASN A 278 -2.79 -5.73 -7.80
C ASN A 278 -4.21 -5.53 -8.34
N GLY A 279 -5.22 -6.15 -7.74
CA GLY A 279 -6.62 -6.09 -8.17
C GLY A 279 -6.90 -6.83 -9.49
N VAL A 280 -6.06 -7.81 -9.85
CA VAL A 280 -6.16 -8.66 -11.03
C VAL A 280 -6.19 -10.10 -10.58
N LEU A 281 -7.08 -10.90 -11.17
CA LEU A 281 -7.07 -12.34 -10.96
C LEU A 281 -5.90 -12.98 -11.72
N ASP A 282 -4.78 -13.18 -11.06
CA ASP A 282 -3.61 -13.81 -11.68
C ASP A 282 -3.85 -15.32 -11.92
N PRO A 283 -3.13 -15.95 -12.87
CA PRO A 283 -3.37 -17.36 -13.19
C PRO A 283 -3.23 -18.33 -12.01
N ASN A 284 -2.37 -18.01 -11.03
CA ASN A 284 -2.17 -18.79 -9.81
C ASN A 284 -3.22 -18.52 -8.72
N GLU A 285 -4.11 -17.56 -8.96
CA GLU A 285 -5.19 -17.17 -8.04
C GLU A 285 -6.55 -17.70 -8.56
N ASN A 286 -6.52 -18.54 -9.59
CA ASN A 286 -7.68 -19.18 -10.22
C ASN A 286 -7.30 -20.59 -10.73
N ASP A 287 -6.33 -21.22 -10.07
CA ASP A 287 -5.83 -22.56 -10.40
C ASP A 287 -6.01 -23.58 -9.28
N GLY A 288 -6.84 -23.25 -8.29
CA GLY A 288 -7.24 -24.03 -7.12
C GLY A 288 -6.04 -24.58 -6.39
N ASP A 289 -6.05 -25.88 -6.08
CA ASP A 289 -4.93 -26.45 -5.31
C ASP A 289 -3.60 -26.63 -6.10
N LEU A 290 -3.44 -26.05 -7.29
CA LEU A 290 -2.24 -26.24 -8.11
C LEU A 290 -1.07 -25.37 -7.65
N SER A 291 -1.34 -24.12 -7.28
CA SER A 291 -0.36 -23.21 -6.72
C SER A 291 -0.97 -22.29 -5.67
N PRO A 292 -0.18 -21.75 -4.74
CA PRO A 292 -0.70 -20.76 -3.79
C PRO A 292 -1.12 -19.46 -4.49
N PRO A 293 -2.09 -18.70 -3.95
CA PRO A 293 -2.86 -18.97 -2.71
C PRO A 293 -3.91 -20.09 -2.86
N GLU A 294 -4.60 -20.43 -1.77
CA GLU A 294 -5.81 -21.24 -1.90
C GLU A 294 -6.90 -20.40 -2.59
N ASP A 295 -7.46 -20.91 -3.70
CA ASP A 295 -8.53 -20.27 -4.47
C ASP A 295 -9.65 -21.27 -4.81
N ASP A 296 -10.84 -20.77 -5.11
CA ASP A 296 -12.02 -21.59 -5.38
C ASP A 296 -12.31 -21.85 -6.88
N ARG A 297 -11.49 -21.26 -7.76
CA ARG A 297 -11.61 -21.28 -9.22
C ARG A 297 -12.95 -20.78 -9.78
N ASP A 298 -13.64 -19.86 -9.10
CA ASP A 298 -14.92 -19.34 -9.57
C ASP A 298 -14.78 -18.29 -10.68
N GLY A 299 -13.55 -17.83 -10.95
CA GLY A 299 -13.22 -16.82 -11.95
C GLY A 299 -13.47 -15.38 -11.50
N GLN A 300 -13.76 -15.17 -10.22
CA GLN A 300 -13.80 -13.88 -9.54
C GLN A 300 -12.57 -13.79 -8.63
N LEU A 301 -12.20 -12.56 -8.28
CA LEU A 301 -11.09 -12.31 -7.37
C LEU A 301 -11.65 -12.02 -5.99
N ASP A 302 -11.30 -12.83 -5.00
CA ASP A 302 -11.38 -12.40 -3.60
C ASP A 302 -10.18 -11.47 -3.29
N ALA A 303 -10.44 -10.17 -3.20
CA ALA A 303 -9.40 -9.17 -2.93
C ALA A 303 -8.94 -9.15 -1.46
N GLY A 304 -9.62 -9.87 -0.57
CA GLY A 304 -9.36 -9.87 0.86
C GLY A 304 -9.68 -8.54 1.56
N LEU A 305 -9.56 -8.56 2.89
CA LEU A 305 -9.92 -7.43 3.74
C LEU A 305 -9.10 -6.16 3.46
N LEU A 306 -7.82 -6.32 3.12
CA LEU A 306 -6.89 -5.20 2.94
C LEU A 306 -7.29 -4.24 1.81
N GLU A 307 -8.10 -4.72 0.85
CA GLU A 307 -8.62 -3.90 -0.24
C GLU A 307 -9.63 -2.84 0.26
N TYR A 308 -10.40 -3.16 1.30
CA TYR A 308 -11.56 -2.37 1.72
C TYR A 308 -11.27 -1.39 2.85
N VAL A 309 -10.06 -1.37 3.40
CA VAL A 309 -9.74 -0.63 4.63
C VAL A 309 -8.58 0.35 4.47
N THR A 310 -8.59 1.40 5.30
CA THR A 310 -7.54 2.43 5.38
C THR A 310 -7.31 2.86 6.83
N VAL A 311 -6.25 3.62 7.08
CA VAL A 311 -6.04 4.39 8.32
C VAL A 311 -5.95 5.90 8.07
N TYR A 312 -6.06 6.34 6.82
CA TYR A 312 -5.65 7.68 6.39
C TYR A 312 -6.79 8.68 6.13
N SER A 313 -8.03 8.23 5.94
CA SER A 313 -9.10 9.13 5.48
C SER A 313 -9.49 10.17 6.54
N ALA A 314 -9.26 11.45 6.20
CA ALA A 314 -9.60 12.59 7.03
C ALA A 314 -9.85 13.85 6.18
N GLU A 315 -10.88 14.60 6.54
CA GLU A 315 -11.28 15.85 5.89
C GLU A 315 -10.94 17.06 6.78
N PRO A 316 -10.21 18.07 6.25
CA PRO A 316 -9.93 19.28 6.99
C PRO A 316 -11.19 20.10 7.20
N ASN A 317 -11.33 20.69 8.38
CA ASN A 317 -12.45 21.58 8.70
C ASN A 317 -12.19 23.04 8.25
N THR A 318 -11.59 23.18 7.08
CA THR A 318 -11.23 24.47 6.46
C THR A 318 -11.87 24.61 5.08
N ARG A 319 -12.21 25.83 4.74
CA ARG A 319 -12.64 26.26 3.40
C ARG A 319 -11.45 26.27 2.44
N ALA A 320 -11.74 26.47 1.16
CA ALA A 320 -10.72 26.60 0.12
C ALA A 320 -9.75 27.77 0.36
N ASP A 321 -10.18 28.82 1.06
CA ASP A 321 -9.34 29.97 1.44
C ASP A 321 -8.50 29.76 2.71
N GLY A 322 -8.59 28.58 3.34
CA GLY A 322 -7.88 28.23 4.58
C GLY A 322 -8.56 28.69 5.87
N THR A 323 -9.68 29.41 5.81
CA THR A 323 -10.47 29.76 7.01
C THR A 323 -11.33 28.59 7.48
N SER A 324 -11.78 28.58 8.73
CA SER A 324 -12.61 27.48 9.25
C SER A 324 -13.97 27.41 8.57
N ARG A 325 -14.46 26.20 8.26
CA ARG A 325 -15.83 26.02 7.79
C ARG A 325 -16.83 26.40 8.87
N LEU A 326 -18.02 26.81 8.44
CA LEU A 326 -19.07 27.22 9.35
C LEU A 326 -19.86 26.01 9.85
N ASN A 327 -19.92 25.82 11.16
CA ASN A 327 -20.70 24.75 11.75
C ASN A 327 -22.19 25.10 11.77
N VAL A 328 -23.02 24.34 11.06
CA VAL A 328 -24.48 24.54 10.99
C VAL A 328 -25.21 24.25 12.32
N ASN A 329 -24.58 23.45 13.19
CA ASN A 329 -25.03 23.20 14.57
C ASN A 329 -24.48 24.22 15.57
N GLY A 330 -23.66 25.17 15.10
CA GLY A 330 -22.98 26.15 15.91
C GLY A 330 -23.93 27.22 16.49
N GLN A 331 -23.39 28.02 17.41
CA GLN A 331 -24.12 29.13 18.02
C GLN A 331 -24.14 30.39 17.14
N ASP A 332 -23.31 30.46 16.09
CA ASP A 332 -23.20 31.63 15.20
C ASP A 332 -24.20 31.56 14.03
N GLN A 333 -25.48 31.62 14.38
CA GLN A 333 -26.58 31.62 13.41
C GLN A 333 -26.57 32.88 12.52
N GLN A 334 -26.01 33.99 13.02
CA GLN A 334 -25.79 35.19 12.20
C GLN A 334 -24.79 34.94 11.07
N ALA A 335 -23.65 34.30 11.34
CA ALA A 335 -22.70 33.95 10.28
C ALA A 335 -23.32 33.02 9.23
N LEU A 336 -24.17 32.07 9.65
CA LEU A 336 -24.90 31.20 8.71
C LEU A 336 -25.87 32.00 7.85
N ALA A 337 -26.62 32.92 8.46
CA ALA A 337 -27.51 33.80 7.73
C ALA A 337 -26.74 34.66 6.72
N SER A 338 -25.61 35.26 7.11
CA SER A 338 -24.78 36.07 6.22
C SER A 338 -24.20 35.26 5.06
N LEU A 339 -23.71 34.05 5.30
CA LEU A 339 -23.21 33.15 4.27
C LEU A 339 -24.33 32.81 3.26
N LEU A 340 -25.49 32.36 3.73
CA LEU A 340 -26.61 32.02 2.85
C LEU A 340 -27.11 33.24 2.06
N GLN A 341 -27.12 34.44 2.66
CA GLN A 341 -27.48 35.68 1.99
C GLN A 341 -26.48 36.06 0.89
N GLN A 342 -25.19 35.80 1.10
CA GLN A 342 -24.15 36.04 0.11
C GLN A 342 -24.34 35.20 -1.15
N TYR A 343 -24.69 33.91 -0.99
CA TYR A 343 -24.86 32.98 -2.12
C TYR A 343 -26.24 33.07 -2.77
N PHE A 344 -27.33 33.21 -1.99
CA PHE A 344 -28.69 33.05 -2.50
C PHE A 344 -29.55 34.33 -2.41
N GLY A 345 -29.02 35.40 -1.82
CA GLY A 345 -29.79 36.61 -1.52
C GLY A 345 -30.71 36.47 -0.30
N THR A 346 -31.24 37.61 0.15
CA THR A 346 -31.96 37.73 1.43
C THR A 346 -33.20 36.86 1.54
N ASP A 347 -34.05 36.83 0.51
CA ASP A 347 -35.33 36.13 0.58
C ASP A 347 -35.15 34.61 0.61
N ARG A 348 -34.27 34.08 -0.24
CA ARG A 348 -33.98 32.64 -0.30
C ARG A 348 -33.27 32.15 0.96
N ALA A 349 -32.29 32.91 1.46
CA ALA A 349 -31.63 32.62 2.73
C ALA A 349 -32.65 32.57 3.89
N ASN A 350 -33.55 33.55 3.99
CA ASN A 350 -34.59 33.57 5.01
C ASN A 350 -35.61 32.43 4.85
N ALA A 351 -35.88 31.94 3.64
CA ALA A 351 -36.70 30.76 3.41
C ALA A 351 -36.02 29.50 3.94
N ILE A 352 -34.74 29.31 3.61
CA ILE A 352 -33.92 28.18 4.08
C ILE A 352 -33.85 28.17 5.60
N LEU A 353 -33.47 29.30 6.24
CA LEU A 353 -33.37 29.43 7.71
C LEU A 353 -34.69 29.07 8.41
N ARG A 354 -35.83 29.54 7.88
CA ARG A 354 -37.16 29.19 8.41
C ARG A 354 -37.45 27.70 8.30
N GLN A 355 -37.06 27.08 7.18
CA GLN A 355 -37.29 25.66 6.94
C GLN A 355 -36.46 24.78 7.88
N ILE A 356 -35.22 25.18 8.15
CA ILE A 356 -34.35 24.52 9.14
C ILE A 356 -34.63 24.96 10.56
N GLY A 357 -35.76 25.63 10.87
CA GLY A 357 -36.14 25.98 12.24
C GLY A 357 -35.23 26.98 12.96
N VAL A 358 -34.34 27.69 12.25
CA VAL A 358 -33.57 28.80 12.79
C VAL A 358 -34.45 30.05 12.72
N PRO A 359 -34.80 30.72 13.84
CA PRO A 359 -35.58 31.94 13.80
C PRO A 359 -34.83 32.96 12.95
N GLY A 360 -35.36 33.25 11.75
CA GLY A 360 -34.70 34.15 10.83
C GLY A 360 -34.34 35.46 11.54
N GLY A 361 -33.06 35.84 11.47
CA GLY A 361 -32.58 37.15 11.89
C GLY A 361 -33.13 38.24 10.97
N GLY A 362 -34.45 38.39 10.90
CA GLY A 362 -35.14 39.46 10.23
C GLY A 362 -35.18 40.65 11.18
N GLY A 363 -34.41 41.68 10.84
CA GLY A 363 -34.32 42.92 11.60
C GLY A 363 -35.70 43.50 11.94
N GLY A 364 -35.79 44.09 13.13
CA GLY A 364 -36.95 44.85 13.57
C GLY A 364 -37.25 45.99 12.61
N GLY A 365 -38.12 45.73 11.63
CA GLY A 365 -38.91 46.77 10.99
C GLY A 365 -39.98 47.24 11.98
N PRO A 366 -40.13 48.54 12.25
CA PRO A 366 -41.14 49.05 13.16
C PRO A 366 -42.52 48.91 12.51
N GLY A 367 -43.25 47.81 12.75
CA GLY A 367 -44.66 47.74 12.32
C GLY A 367 -45.36 46.40 12.16
N GLY A 368 -44.83 45.27 12.64
CA GLY A 368 -45.50 43.96 12.47
C GLY A 368 -45.85 43.26 13.79
N GLY A 369 -46.98 43.62 14.40
CA GLY A 369 -47.53 42.90 15.55
C GLY A 369 -48.15 41.56 15.13
N GLY A 370 -47.33 40.50 15.07
CA GLY A 370 -47.78 39.11 14.99
C GLY A 370 -47.58 38.41 16.34
N PRO A 371 -48.46 37.48 16.76
CA PRO A 371 -48.39 36.86 18.09
C PRO A 371 -47.07 36.11 18.26
N GLY A 372 -46.29 36.50 19.27
CA GLY A 372 -45.04 35.85 19.64
C GLY A 372 -45.25 34.39 20.03
N GLY A 373 -44.94 33.49 19.11
CA GLY A 373 -44.73 32.08 19.38
C GLY A 373 -43.25 31.83 19.64
N GLY A 374 -42.77 32.23 20.82
CA GLY A 374 -41.47 31.79 21.32
C GLY A 374 -41.57 30.32 21.70
N THR A 375 -41.40 29.42 20.74
CA THR A 375 -41.13 28.02 21.07
C THR A 375 -39.71 27.97 21.60
N ASN A 376 -39.53 27.67 22.89
CA ASN A 376 -38.28 27.18 23.48
C ASN A 376 -37.90 25.80 22.90
N ALA A 377 -38.05 25.61 21.58
CA ALA A 377 -37.58 24.44 20.88
C ALA A 377 -36.06 24.55 20.80
N PRO A 378 -35.31 23.50 21.19
CA PRO A 378 -33.87 23.47 20.96
C PRO A 378 -33.60 23.78 19.48
N ALA A 379 -32.54 24.55 19.21
CA ALA A 379 -32.08 24.73 17.84
C ALA A 379 -31.88 23.34 17.21
N PRO A 380 -32.39 23.11 16.00
CA PRO A 380 -32.29 21.81 15.38
C PRO A 380 -30.82 21.44 15.18
N THR A 381 -30.49 20.19 15.49
CA THR A 381 -29.16 19.62 15.32
C THR A 381 -29.18 18.65 14.14
N PHE A 382 -28.17 18.77 13.29
CA PHE A 382 -27.96 17.95 12.11
C PHE A 382 -26.82 16.98 12.38
N SER A 383 -27.07 15.70 12.11
CA SER A 383 -26.07 14.63 12.25
C SER A 383 -25.03 14.63 11.12
N SER A 384 -25.37 15.23 9.97
CA SER A 384 -24.54 15.28 8.78
C SER A 384 -24.94 16.43 7.86
N LEU A 385 -24.07 16.79 6.91
CA LEU A 385 -24.42 17.77 5.87
C LEU A 385 -25.54 17.27 4.95
N LEU A 386 -25.64 15.94 4.75
CA LEU A 386 -26.75 15.32 4.03
C LEU A 386 -28.09 15.50 4.77
N HIS A 387 -28.10 15.35 6.10
CA HIS A 387 -29.28 15.64 6.91
C HIS A 387 -29.63 17.14 6.86
N TYR A 388 -28.64 18.03 6.93
CA TYR A 388 -28.86 19.47 6.74
C TYR A 388 -29.49 19.77 5.37
N TYR A 389 -28.97 19.18 4.30
CA TYR A 389 -29.50 19.31 2.95
C TYR A 389 -30.99 18.93 2.87
N LEU A 390 -31.34 17.73 3.33
CA LEU A 390 -32.73 17.23 3.35
C LEU A 390 -33.70 18.18 4.07
N ARG A 391 -33.25 18.82 5.15
CA ARG A 391 -34.08 19.76 5.94
C ARG A 391 -34.09 21.18 5.36
N SER A 392 -33.06 21.57 4.62
CA SER A 392 -32.87 22.94 4.13
C SER A 392 -33.79 23.33 2.98
N GLY A 393 -34.29 22.34 2.22
CA GLY A 393 -35.07 22.60 1.01
C GLY A 393 -34.26 23.24 -0.13
N MET A 394 -32.93 23.17 -0.07
CA MET A 394 -32.05 23.57 -1.17
C MET A 394 -32.20 22.61 -2.36
N THR A 395 -32.03 23.14 -3.56
CA THR A 395 -31.78 22.32 -4.76
C THR A 395 -30.35 21.75 -4.70
N PRO A 396 -30.04 20.68 -5.45
CA PRO A 396 -28.67 20.16 -5.55
C PRO A 396 -27.64 21.23 -5.97
N ASP A 397 -28.01 22.09 -6.92
CA ASP A 397 -27.15 23.17 -7.42
C ASP A 397 -26.92 24.29 -6.39
N GLU A 398 -27.92 24.60 -5.54
CA GLU A 398 -27.74 25.51 -4.41
C GLU A 398 -26.83 24.87 -3.36
N PHE A 399 -27.05 23.61 -3.01
CA PHE A 399 -26.25 22.91 -2.02
C PHE A 399 -24.78 22.81 -2.43
N ALA A 400 -24.50 22.53 -3.71
CA ALA A 400 -23.14 22.49 -4.25
C ALA A 400 -22.34 23.78 -4.04
N GLN A 401 -22.99 24.93 -4.03
CA GLN A 401 -22.33 26.21 -3.82
C GLN A 401 -21.89 26.43 -2.37
N VAL A 402 -22.51 25.75 -1.40
CA VAL A 402 -22.28 25.98 0.03
C VAL A 402 -21.76 24.77 0.79
N GLU A 403 -21.78 23.56 0.21
CA GLU A 403 -21.33 22.33 0.89
C GLU A 403 -19.89 22.45 1.40
N GLY A 404 -18.97 22.97 0.58
CA GLY A 404 -17.56 23.20 0.96
C GLY A 404 -17.35 24.30 2.01
N GLU A 405 -18.39 25.10 2.29
CA GLU A 405 -18.37 26.20 3.26
C GLU A 405 -18.86 25.78 4.65
N LEU A 406 -19.52 24.63 4.72
CA LEU A 406 -20.28 24.16 5.87
C LEU A 406 -19.65 22.92 6.51
N THR A 407 -19.94 22.72 7.78
CA THR A 407 -19.65 21.49 8.52
C THR A 407 -20.73 21.22 9.55
N VAL A 408 -20.83 19.99 10.05
CA VAL A 408 -21.65 19.63 11.23
C VAL A 408 -20.80 19.36 12.47
N SER A 409 -19.50 19.14 12.31
CA SER A 409 -18.58 18.73 13.37
C SER A 409 -17.29 19.56 13.36
N THR A 410 -16.47 19.38 14.39
CA THR A 410 -15.17 20.03 14.48
C THR A 410 -14.05 19.27 13.77
N ASN A 411 -14.17 17.94 13.66
CA ASN A 411 -13.26 17.04 12.95
C ASN A 411 -14.06 16.00 12.16
N ALA A 412 -13.66 15.74 10.92
CA ALA A 412 -14.25 14.73 10.05
C ALA A 412 -13.18 13.70 9.69
N THR A 413 -13.10 12.61 10.45
CA THR A 413 -12.18 11.49 10.19
C THR A 413 -13.00 10.26 9.87
N GLY A 414 -12.56 9.47 8.88
CA GLY A 414 -13.20 8.20 8.56
C GLY A 414 -14.47 8.27 7.74
N LEU A 415 -14.82 9.44 7.19
CA LEU A 415 -15.90 9.55 6.23
C LEU A 415 -15.54 8.81 4.93
N VAL A 416 -16.54 8.16 4.34
CA VAL A 416 -16.42 7.39 3.11
C VAL A 416 -16.88 8.24 1.92
N ASN A 417 -16.02 8.39 0.92
CA ASN A 417 -16.34 9.07 -0.31
C ASN A 417 -17.28 8.23 -1.17
N VAL A 418 -18.55 8.61 -1.21
CA VAL A 418 -19.60 7.89 -1.94
C VAL A 418 -19.36 7.84 -3.46
N ASN A 419 -18.58 8.80 -3.98
CA ASN A 419 -18.30 8.91 -5.41
C ASN A 419 -17.30 7.85 -5.89
N THR A 420 -16.45 7.32 -5.00
CA THR A 420 -15.33 6.44 -5.34
C THR A 420 -15.37 5.09 -4.61
N ALA A 421 -16.06 5.00 -3.46
CA ALA A 421 -16.17 3.77 -2.66
C ALA A 421 -16.71 2.58 -3.44
N SER A 422 -16.19 1.38 -3.20
CA SER A 422 -16.72 0.15 -3.80
C SER A 422 -18.11 -0.18 -3.26
N GLU A 423 -18.84 -1.06 -3.96
CA GLU A 423 -20.12 -1.55 -3.49
C GLU A 423 -19.99 -2.23 -2.11
N ALA A 424 -18.96 -3.04 -1.90
CA ALA A 424 -18.69 -3.70 -0.62
C ALA A 424 -18.49 -2.70 0.53
N VAL A 425 -17.75 -1.60 0.29
CA VAL A 425 -17.56 -0.55 1.30
C VAL A 425 -18.86 0.21 1.58
N LEU A 426 -19.64 0.53 0.53
CA LEU A 426 -20.92 1.21 0.69
C LEU A 426 -21.94 0.35 1.44
N ALA A 427 -21.94 -0.96 1.22
CA ALA A 427 -22.82 -1.89 1.92
C ALA A 427 -22.58 -1.92 3.44
N CYS A 428 -21.38 -1.55 3.88
CA CYS A 428 -21.04 -1.46 5.29
C CYS A 428 -21.59 -0.21 5.99
N ILE A 429 -22.13 0.75 5.24
CA ILE A 429 -22.59 2.03 5.80
C ILE A 429 -24.02 1.88 6.35
N PRO A 430 -24.27 2.28 7.62
CA PRO A 430 -25.61 2.27 8.18
C PRO A 430 -26.60 3.07 7.33
N GLY A 431 -27.78 2.50 7.02
CA GLY A 431 -28.78 3.11 6.13
C GLY A 431 -28.57 2.83 4.64
N ILE A 432 -27.38 2.39 4.20
CA ILE A 432 -27.18 1.91 2.82
C ILE A 432 -27.41 0.40 2.76
N GLY A 433 -26.62 -0.37 3.52
CA GLY A 433 -26.70 -1.83 3.51
C GLY A 433 -26.44 -2.47 2.14
N PHE A 434 -26.51 -3.80 2.08
CA PHE A 434 -26.36 -4.55 0.83
C PHE A 434 -27.51 -4.26 -0.16
N GLU A 435 -28.65 -3.82 0.34
CA GLU A 435 -29.87 -3.53 -0.42
C GLU A 435 -29.72 -2.29 -1.32
N ASN A 436 -29.06 -1.22 -0.86
CA ASN A 436 -28.97 0.03 -1.61
C ASN A 436 -27.57 0.28 -2.21
N ALA A 437 -26.52 -0.42 -1.76
CA ALA A 437 -25.16 -0.20 -2.23
C ALA A 437 -25.02 -0.35 -3.75
N GLY A 438 -25.53 -1.44 -4.32
CA GLY A 438 -25.51 -1.66 -5.77
C GLY A 438 -26.30 -0.60 -6.55
N ALA A 439 -27.41 -0.11 -5.98
CA ALA A 439 -28.22 0.94 -6.61
C ALA A 439 -27.47 2.29 -6.65
N LEU A 440 -26.74 2.65 -5.59
CA LEU A 440 -25.89 3.84 -5.56
C LEU A 440 -24.76 3.76 -6.60
N VAL A 441 -24.09 2.60 -6.69
CA VAL A 441 -23.01 2.38 -7.67
C VAL A 441 -23.56 2.43 -9.10
N ALA A 442 -24.71 1.81 -9.37
CA ALA A 442 -25.34 1.87 -10.68
C ALA A 442 -25.77 3.30 -11.03
N TYR A 443 -26.37 4.03 -10.07
CA TYR A 443 -26.79 5.40 -10.29
C TYR A 443 -25.60 6.30 -10.63
N ARG A 444 -24.52 6.26 -9.85
CA ARG A 444 -23.34 7.11 -10.09
C ARG A 444 -22.69 6.83 -11.45
N GLN A 445 -22.64 5.56 -11.89
CA GLN A 445 -22.09 5.20 -13.21
C GLN A 445 -22.87 5.80 -14.38
N MET A 446 -24.19 5.98 -14.21
CA MET A 446 -25.04 6.56 -15.25
C MET A 446 -24.95 8.10 -15.31
N GLN A 447 -24.36 8.75 -14.30
CA GLN A 447 -24.29 10.20 -14.23
C GLN A 447 -22.92 10.72 -14.71
N SER A 448 -22.92 11.58 -15.73
CA SER A 448 -21.74 12.37 -16.08
C SER A 448 -21.83 13.75 -15.43
N GLY A 449 -20.98 14.03 -14.43
CA GLY A 449 -20.75 15.39 -13.91
C GLY A 449 -21.66 15.89 -12.77
N ARG A 450 -22.59 15.08 -12.24
CA ARG A 450 -23.52 15.47 -11.13
C ARG A 450 -23.13 14.96 -9.74
N LEU A 451 -21.95 14.37 -9.60
CA LEU A 451 -21.52 13.68 -8.38
C LEU A 451 -20.62 14.54 -7.49
N GLY A 452 -20.58 15.86 -7.71
CA GLY A 452 -19.68 16.75 -6.94
C GLY A 452 -20.05 16.93 -5.46
N THR A 453 -21.23 16.47 -5.04
CA THR A 453 -21.78 16.69 -3.69
C THR A 453 -22.49 15.47 -3.14
N LEU A 454 -22.81 15.47 -1.85
CA LEU A 454 -23.64 14.42 -1.25
C LEU A 454 -25.11 14.44 -1.68
N ALA A 455 -25.59 15.51 -2.33
CA ALA A 455 -27.02 15.69 -2.61
C ALA A 455 -27.61 14.56 -3.46
N TRP A 456 -26.86 14.02 -4.42
CA TRP A 456 -27.37 12.97 -5.30
C TRP A 456 -27.73 11.67 -4.56
N VAL A 457 -27.17 11.44 -3.37
CA VAL A 457 -27.47 10.25 -2.55
C VAL A 457 -28.96 10.19 -2.21
N THR A 458 -29.64 11.33 -2.07
CA THR A 458 -31.07 11.40 -1.77
C THR A 458 -31.97 11.07 -2.97
N GLU A 459 -31.40 10.99 -4.17
CA GLU A 459 -32.12 10.54 -5.37
C GLU A 459 -32.24 9.01 -5.41
N VAL A 460 -31.45 8.31 -4.59
CA VAL A 460 -31.38 6.84 -4.53
C VAL A 460 -31.92 6.33 -3.19
N LEU A 461 -31.49 6.94 -2.08
CA LEU A 461 -31.90 6.53 -0.73
C LEU A 461 -33.18 7.25 -0.29
N GLU A 462 -34.01 6.54 0.47
CA GLU A 462 -35.11 7.17 1.19
C GLU A 462 -34.60 8.13 2.28
N GLU A 463 -35.44 9.07 2.73
CA GLU A 463 -35.04 10.12 3.69
C GLU A 463 -34.46 9.52 4.99
N ALA A 464 -35.07 8.48 5.53
CA ALA A 464 -34.61 7.85 6.78
C ALA A 464 -33.21 7.23 6.61
N ASP A 465 -33.00 6.51 5.51
CA ASP A 465 -31.76 5.85 5.15
C ASP A 465 -30.64 6.86 4.88
N ALA A 466 -30.94 7.94 4.15
CA ALA A 466 -30.01 9.03 3.89
C ALA A 466 -29.59 9.76 5.18
N ILE A 467 -30.51 9.95 6.14
CA ILE A 467 -30.19 10.54 7.44
C ILE A 467 -29.27 9.62 8.25
N GLN A 468 -29.49 8.31 8.19
CA GLN A 468 -28.67 7.31 8.89
C GLN A 468 -27.27 7.16 8.26
N ALA A 469 -27.17 7.23 6.93
CA ALA A 469 -25.91 7.10 6.19
C ALA A 469 -25.05 8.37 6.24
N GLY A 470 -25.69 9.54 6.20
CA GLY A 470 -24.98 10.82 6.08
C GLY A 470 -23.82 11.06 7.04
N PRO A 471 -23.85 10.65 8.33
CA PRO A 471 -22.72 10.83 9.26
C PRO A 471 -21.44 10.10 8.86
N TYR A 472 -21.53 9.15 7.94
CA TYR A 472 -20.42 8.32 7.47
C TYR A 472 -19.99 8.65 6.04
N LEU A 473 -20.66 9.60 5.36
CA LEU A 473 -20.43 9.90 3.96
C LEU A 473 -19.78 11.26 3.75
N THR A 474 -18.95 11.34 2.72
CA THR A 474 -18.45 12.58 2.14
C THR A 474 -18.48 12.49 0.61
N GLY A 475 -18.42 13.63 -0.07
CA GLY A 475 -18.15 13.69 -1.52
C GLY A 475 -16.69 14.01 -1.82
N ARG A 476 -15.85 14.12 -0.77
CA ARG A 476 -14.49 14.68 -0.85
C ARG A 476 -13.43 13.73 -0.31
N SER A 477 -12.21 13.91 -0.79
CA SER A 477 -11.03 13.10 -0.50
C SER A 477 -9.76 13.93 -0.45
N TYR A 478 -8.97 13.71 0.59
CA TYR A 478 -7.73 14.45 0.84
C TYR A 478 -6.51 13.54 0.94
N GLN A 479 -6.70 12.22 0.97
CA GLN A 479 -5.60 11.26 1.00
C GLN A 479 -5.72 10.32 -0.19
N TYR A 480 -4.61 10.17 -0.91
CA TYR A 480 -4.52 9.36 -2.12
C TYR A 480 -3.33 8.42 -2.04
N SER A 481 -3.55 7.14 -2.30
CA SER A 481 -2.49 6.18 -2.53
C SER A 481 -2.01 6.23 -3.97
N ALA A 482 -0.68 6.28 -4.15
CA ALA A 482 -0.03 5.93 -5.41
C ALA A 482 0.73 4.62 -5.19
N ASP A 483 0.25 3.53 -5.81
CA ASP A 483 0.99 2.29 -5.90
C ASP A 483 1.80 2.28 -7.20
N ILE A 484 3.10 2.47 -7.08
CA ILE A 484 3.99 2.82 -8.18
C ILE A 484 4.81 1.60 -8.54
N VAL A 485 4.58 1.07 -9.74
CA VAL A 485 5.47 0.07 -10.34
C VAL A 485 6.41 0.77 -11.30
N ALA A 486 7.69 0.42 -11.28
CA ALA A 486 8.67 0.93 -12.24
C ALA A 486 9.58 -0.16 -12.79
N LEU A 487 9.97 0.03 -14.05
CA LEU A 487 11.01 -0.71 -14.74
C LEU A 487 12.07 0.27 -15.20
N GLY A 488 13.35 -0.05 -14.96
CA GLY A 488 14.47 0.70 -15.52
C GLY A 488 14.70 0.35 -16.99
N ARG A 489 15.81 0.84 -17.54
CA ARG A 489 16.24 0.61 -18.93
C ARG A 489 15.92 -0.80 -19.44
N GLN A 490 15.39 -0.85 -20.66
CA GLN A 490 15.06 -2.09 -21.38
C GLN A 490 14.02 -2.98 -20.65
N GLY A 491 13.22 -2.42 -19.74
CA GLY A 491 12.19 -3.14 -18.98
C GLY A 491 12.76 -4.05 -17.89
N ARG A 492 13.91 -3.69 -17.30
CA ARG A 492 14.63 -4.48 -16.29
C ARG A 492 14.54 -3.83 -14.91
N GLY A 493 14.98 -4.52 -13.87
CA GLY A 493 15.08 -3.95 -12.53
C GLY A 493 13.73 -3.53 -11.96
N TYR A 494 12.76 -4.45 -11.95
CA TYR A 494 11.44 -4.22 -11.37
C TYR A 494 11.53 -3.71 -9.93
N GLN A 495 10.77 -2.66 -9.65
CA GLN A 495 10.58 -2.07 -8.32
C GLN A 495 9.11 -1.71 -8.14
N ARG A 496 8.57 -1.85 -6.93
CA ARG A 496 7.22 -1.41 -6.58
C ARG A 496 7.20 -0.73 -5.23
N VAL A 497 6.55 0.42 -5.15
CA VAL A 497 6.41 1.21 -3.92
C VAL A 497 5.01 1.76 -3.83
N ARG A 498 4.32 1.52 -2.70
CA ARG A 498 3.10 2.24 -2.35
C ARG A 498 3.44 3.45 -1.50
N CYS A 499 2.81 4.57 -1.79
CA CYS A 499 2.87 5.75 -0.94
C CYS A 499 1.52 6.43 -0.80
N VAL A 500 1.32 7.13 0.31
CA VAL A 500 0.11 7.93 0.56
C VAL A 500 0.48 9.40 0.57
N LEU A 501 -0.27 10.19 -0.18
CA LEU A 501 -0.17 11.64 -0.29
C LEU A 501 -1.37 12.29 0.38
N ASP A 502 -1.13 13.18 1.33
CA ASP A 502 -2.15 13.95 2.05
C ASP A 502 -2.17 15.40 1.56
N THR A 503 -3.32 15.85 1.08
CA THR A 503 -3.57 17.18 0.52
C THR A 503 -4.36 18.09 1.45
N SER A 504 -4.72 17.62 2.66
CA SER A 504 -5.54 18.36 3.63
C SER A 504 -4.95 19.71 4.04
N GLY A 505 -3.62 19.85 4.03
CA GLY A 505 -2.89 21.08 4.32
C GLY A 505 -2.72 22.05 3.14
N GLY A 506 -3.42 21.84 2.02
CA GLY A 506 -3.39 22.67 0.81
C GLY A 506 -2.23 22.37 -0.15
N ALA A 507 -1.13 21.78 0.34
CA ALA A 507 -0.05 21.24 -0.50
C ALA A 507 0.10 19.74 -0.22
N PRO A 508 0.19 18.88 -1.24
CA PRO A 508 0.35 17.44 -1.04
C PRO A 508 1.62 17.09 -0.27
N ARG A 509 1.49 16.26 0.77
CA ARG A 509 2.58 15.78 1.62
C ARG A 509 2.65 14.26 1.57
N LEU A 510 3.85 13.73 1.43
CA LEU A 510 4.10 12.29 1.52
C LEU A 510 4.00 11.85 2.99
N VAL A 511 3.02 11.00 3.30
CA VAL A 511 2.76 10.48 4.66
C VAL A 511 3.51 9.19 4.90
N THR A 512 3.37 8.23 3.98
CA THR A 512 4.04 6.93 4.06
C THR A 512 4.66 6.53 2.73
N ARG A 513 5.67 5.66 2.79
CA ARG A 513 6.33 5.03 1.65
C ARG A 513 6.72 3.62 2.04
N GLN A 514 6.15 2.63 1.35
CA GLN A 514 6.34 1.21 1.61
C GLN A 514 6.88 0.51 0.36
N ASP A 515 7.89 -0.34 0.54
CA ASP A 515 8.42 -1.18 -0.55
C ASP A 515 7.61 -2.46 -0.66
N LEU A 516 7.01 -2.67 -1.83
CA LEU A 516 6.19 -3.84 -2.17
C LEU A 516 6.87 -4.73 -3.22
N THR A 517 8.14 -4.47 -3.57
CA THR A 517 8.88 -5.21 -4.59
C THR A 517 8.95 -6.71 -4.29
N HIS A 518 8.93 -7.07 -3.00
CA HIS A 518 8.95 -8.45 -2.54
C HIS A 518 7.67 -9.24 -2.85
N LEU A 519 6.56 -8.57 -3.16
CA LEU A 519 5.29 -9.19 -3.56
C LEU A 519 5.30 -9.70 -5.01
N GLY A 520 6.37 -9.44 -5.77
CA GLY A 520 6.51 -9.94 -7.13
C GLY A 520 5.82 -9.05 -8.17
N TRP A 521 5.50 -9.64 -9.33
CA TRP A 521 5.03 -8.90 -10.50
C TRP A 521 3.56 -8.48 -10.36
N ALA A 522 3.29 -7.18 -10.52
CA ALA A 522 1.97 -6.60 -10.24
C ALA A 522 1.27 -5.96 -11.46
N LEU A 523 1.85 -6.05 -12.67
CA LEU A 523 1.26 -5.45 -13.88
C LEU A 523 0.33 -6.41 -14.63
N GLY A 524 0.03 -7.58 -14.05
CA GLY A 524 -0.75 -8.64 -14.69
C GLY A 524 -0.06 -9.30 -15.90
N PRO A 525 -0.67 -10.36 -16.45
CA PRO A 525 -0.12 -11.13 -17.55
C PRO A 525 -0.13 -10.39 -18.90
N GLU A 526 -1.15 -9.57 -19.19
CA GLU A 526 -1.26 -8.86 -20.48
C GLU A 526 -0.10 -7.87 -20.68
N VAL A 527 0.15 -7.02 -19.67
CA VAL A 527 1.25 -6.03 -19.72
C VAL A 527 2.60 -6.73 -19.81
N ARG A 528 2.76 -7.88 -19.14
CA ARG A 528 3.99 -8.67 -19.23
C ARG A 528 4.25 -9.14 -20.66
N GLU A 529 3.26 -9.71 -21.35
CA GLU A 529 3.42 -10.15 -22.74
C GLU A 529 3.69 -9.00 -23.69
N VAL A 530 3.02 -7.86 -23.48
CA VAL A 530 3.28 -6.61 -24.18
C VAL A 530 4.75 -6.18 -24.05
N LEU A 531 5.29 -6.16 -22.82
CA LEU A 531 6.68 -5.77 -22.57
C LEU A 531 7.69 -6.76 -23.17
N LEU A 532 7.38 -8.07 -23.12
CA LEU A 532 8.22 -9.10 -23.73
C LEU A 532 8.26 -9.00 -25.25
N THR A 533 7.12 -8.67 -25.86
CA THR A 533 6.99 -8.46 -27.31
C THR A 533 7.75 -7.21 -27.73
N ALA A 534 7.51 -6.07 -27.06
CA ALA A 534 8.22 -4.82 -27.31
C ALA A 534 9.75 -4.99 -27.20
N ARG A 535 10.22 -5.73 -26.18
CA ARG A 535 11.64 -6.07 -26.03
C ARG A 535 12.17 -6.91 -27.19
N ARG A 536 11.40 -7.89 -27.67
CA ARG A 536 11.80 -8.77 -28.78
C ARG A 536 11.90 -8.01 -30.10
N GLU A 537 10.99 -7.07 -30.32
CA GLU A 537 10.86 -6.30 -31.56
C GLU A 537 11.66 -4.98 -31.54
N GLY A 538 12.19 -4.58 -30.39
CA GLY A 538 12.94 -3.33 -30.23
C GLY A 538 12.07 -2.08 -30.27
N ILE A 539 10.78 -2.21 -29.96
CA ILE A 539 9.80 -1.12 -29.98
C ILE A 539 9.90 -0.33 -28.66
N PRO A 540 10.03 1.00 -28.70
CA PRO A 540 10.00 1.82 -27.49
C PRO A 540 8.61 1.81 -26.85
N LEU A 541 8.56 1.78 -25.52
CA LEU A 541 7.31 1.92 -24.77
C LEU A 541 6.89 3.40 -24.77
N THR A 542 5.77 3.73 -25.40
CA THR A 542 5.24 5.10 -25.39
C THR A 542 3.88 5.16 -24.70
N ALA A 543 3.73 6.08 -23.73
CA ALA A 543 2.43 6.47 -23.22
C ALA A 543 1.67 7.24 -24.32
N ASN A 544 0.61 6.67 -24.87
CA ASN A 544 -0.28 7.42 -25.75
C ASN A 544 -1.75 7.11 -25.41
N ARG A 545 -2.33 7.93 -24.53
CA ARG A 545 -3.77 7.92 -24.24
C ARG A 545 -4.37 9.23 -24.74
N ARG A 546 -4.43 9.41 -26.07
CA ARG A 546 -5.35 10.39 -26.66
C ARG A 546 -6.61 9.64 -27.11
N SER A 547 -7.75 10.05 -26.55
CA SER A 547 -9.12 9.63 -26.86
C SER A 547 -9.44 8.14 -26.67
N GLY A 548 -9.69 7.71 -25.43
CA GLY A 548 -10.50 6.50 -25.13
C GLY A 548 -10.03 5.16 -25.70
N GLY A 549 -8.82 5.09 -26.26
CA GLY A 549 -8.22 3.87 -26.79
C GLY A 549 -7.21 3.28 -25.82
N PHE A 550 -7.23 1.95 -25.71
CA PHE A 550 -6.11 1.17 -25.20
C PHE A 550 -4.81 1.53 -25.96
N LEU A 551 -3.65 1.18 -25.38
CA LEU A 551 -2.32 1.25 -25.99
C LEU A 551 -2.39 1.09 -27.51
N ASN A 552 -2.24 2.19 -28.24
CA ASN A 552 -2.03 2.16 -29.68
C ASN A 552 -0.52 2.30 -29.92
N TRP A 553 0.03 1.27 -30.56
CA TRP A 553 1.41 1.13 -30.99
C TRP A 553 1.73 2.00 -32.21
#